data_AF-A0A9P8Y5E6-F1
#
_entry.id   AF-A0A9P8Y5E6-F1
#
_cell.length_a   1.000
_cell.length_b   1.000
_cell.length_c   1.000
_cell.angle_alpha   90.00
_cell.angle_beta   90.00
_cell.angle_gamma   90.00
#
_symmetry.space_group_name_H-M   'P 1'
#
loop_
_entity.id
_entity.type
_entity.pdbx_description
1 polymer ?
#
loop_
_entity_poly.entity_id
_entity_poly.type
_entity_poly.pdbx_seq_one_letter_code
_entity_poly.pdbx_strand_id
1 'polypeptide(L)'
;MSTLMIYGAAGYTGGMVAEHAASAGLNLVLAGREKDRVKLEALADRMGAVVKLFPLDEPGAIVANLAGISVLLNAAGPFANTAEPLMSAAIRAGVHYLDFSAELDTYHGALALDAQARAAGVMLLPGSGGSVAMLGSLAGHAVARVKNARKIAIALDFAGTMSRGSAISASQNIAPETFRLVGGELVTRDANELRNFDFGTGPQSSFPVTLPDLLTIHQATGVPDIETFVHVATGTFPTSDIQDLPDGPSFEEREASRYHASVEVTGGDGTVARSVLDTVNGYTFTSMVAAEAARRVLAGEMRPGFQTPAGLFGNGFAETIAGTCIVDREKKPMLIDHIEIPVTDVEATLDFYKTALKPLGISCVISVPPERSAKSHPRHGLGQDGYPSLWLRGGRTSKDPLHIAFGASERSTVDAFYAAAMAAGGRDNGPPGVRTRYHPTYYAAYVMDPDDNNVEVVCQH
;
A
#
# COMPACT_ATOMS: atom_id res chain seq x y z
N MET A 1 -39.04 2.75 -3.60
CA MET A 1 -37.68 3.30 -3.45
C MET A 1 -36.75 2.14 -3.18
N SER A 2 -35.56 2.14 -3.77
CA SER A 2 -34.55 1.10 -3.50
C SER A 2 -34.04 1.23 -2.07
N THR A 3 -33.83 0.11 -1.38
CA THR A 3 -33.49 0.10 0.06
C THR A 3 -32.13 -0.55 0.29
N LEU A 4 -31.29 0.10 1.09
CA LEU A 4 -30.02 -0.44 1.59
C LEU A 4 -30.23 -1.08 2.96
N MET A 5 -29.88 -2.34 3.10
CA MET A 5 -29.68 -2.97 4.41
C MET A 5 -28.19 -2.95 4.76
N ILE A 6 -27.84 -2.50 5.96
CA ILE A 6 -26.48 -2.60 6.51
C ILE A 6 -26.51 -3.60 7.67
N TYR A 7 -25.93 -4.79 7.47
CA TYR A 7 -25.81 -5.79 8.52
C TYR A 7 -24.48 -5.61 9.27
N GLY A 8 -24.52 -5.29 10.57
CA GLY A 8 -23.32 -4.98 11.37
C GLY A 8 -23.10 -3.49 11.65
N ALA A 9 -24.12 -2.64 11.49
CA ALA A 9 -24.02 -1.20 11.74
C ALA A 9 -23.71 -0.84 13.22
N ALA A 10 -23.88 -1.77 14.16
CA ALA A 10 -23.50 -1.57 15.56
C ALA A 10 -21.98 -1.60 15.81
N GLY A 11 -21.20 -2.07 14.84
CA GLY A 11 -19.73 -2.06 14.88
C GLY A 11 -19.15 -0.69 14.52
N TYR A 12 -17.87 -0.49 14.80
CA TYR A 12 -17.17 0.78 14.57
C TYR A 12 -17.24 1.25 13.10
N THR A 13 -16.73 0.45 12.16
CA THR A 13 -16.78 0.79 10.73
C THR A 13 -18.20 0.79 10.19
N GLY A 14 -19.03 -0.19 10.57
CA GLY A 14 -20.41 -0.30 10.12
C GLY A 14 -21.28 0.90 10.52
N GLY A 15 -21.06 1.47 11.71
CA GLY A 15 -21.75 2.68 12.17
C GLY A 15 -21.41 3.88 11.31
N MET A 16 -20.13 4.08 10.98
CA MET A 16 -19.70 5.17 10.10
C MET A 16 -20.24 5.01 8.68
N VAL A 17 -20.29 3.78 8.16
CA VAL A 17 -20.93 3.50 6.87
C VAL A 17 -22.41 3.92 6.89
N ALA A 18 -23.14 3.59 7.97
CA ALA A 18 -24.53 4.00 8.12
C ALA A 18 -24.68 5.53 8.18
N GLU A 19 -23.79 6.23 8.87
CA GLU A 19 -23.76 7.71 8.92
C GLU A 19 -23.52 8.33 7.54
N HIS A 20 -22.55 7.83 6.77
CA HIS A 20 -22.31 8.30 5.41
C HIS A 20 -23.47 7.98 4.46
N ALA A 21 -24.06 6.78 4.57
CA ALA A 21 -25.21 6.37 3.78
C ALA A 21 -26.45 7.25 4.07
N ALA A 22 -26.70 7.56 5.35
CA ALA A 22 -27.77 8.47 5.76
C ALA A 22 -27.53 9.90 5.25
N SER A 23 -26.30 10.38 5.37
CA SER A 23 -25.90 11.71 4.86
C SER A 23 -26.04 11.82 3.33
N ALA A 24 -25.89 10.70 2.61
CA ALA A 24 -26.14 10.60 1.17
C ALA A 24 -27.64 10.47 0.81
N GLY A 25 -28.54 10.50 1.80
CA GLY A 25 -29.99 10.41 1.60
C GLY A 25 -30.50 9.02 1.23
N LEU A 26 -29.75 7.96 1.52
CA LEU A 26 -30.17 6.59 1.22
C LEU A 26 -31.29 6.11 2.15
N ASN A 27 -32.20 5.30 1.63
CA ASN A 27 -33.24 4.65 2.44
C ASN A 27 -32.65 3.44 3.18
N LEU A 28 -32.56 3.52 4.51
CA LEU A 28 -31.79 2.59 5.33
C LEU A 28 -32.62 1.61 6.15
N VAL A 29 -32.14 0.37 6.17
CA VAL A 29 -32.46 -0.64 7.18
C VAL A 29 -31.16 -1.03 7.89
N LEU A 30 -31.12 -0.87 9.20
CA LEU A 30 -29.98 -1.31 10.01
C LEU A 30 -30.27 -2.70 10.56
N ALA A 31 -29.35 -3.63 10.35
CA ALA A 31 -29.51 -5.01 10.75
C ALA A 31 -28.36 -5.54 11.60
N GLY A 32 -28.66 -6.52 12.44
CA GLY A 32 -27.67 -7.21 13.27
C GLY A 32 -28.30 -8.29 14.14
N ARG A 33 -27.57 -8.71 15.16
CA ARG A 33 -28.02 -9.76 16.09
C ARG A 33 -28.74 -9.15 17.27
N GLU A 34 -29.47 -9.97 18.02
CA GLU A 34 -30.23 -9.53 19.20
C GLU A 34 -29.38 -8.74 20.20
N LYS A 35 -28.14 -9.16 20.43
CA LYS A 35 -27.18 -8.46 21.32
C LYS A 35 -26.87 -7.02 20.89
N ASP A 36 -27.08 -6.69 19.62
CA ASP A 36 -26.74 -5.41 19.01
C ASP A 36 -27.94 -4.42 19.03
N ARG A 37 -29.12 -4.88 19.46
CA ARG A 37 -30.41 -4.14 19.43
C ARG A 37 -30.29 -2.70 19.92
N VAL A 38 -29.80 -2.49 21.14
CA VAL A 38 -29.74 -1.16 21.76
C VAL A 38 -28.89 -0.18 20.94
N LYS A 39 -27.74 -0.63 20.41
CA LYS A 39 -26.87 0.20 19.57
C LYS A 39 -27.55 0.51 18.22
N LEU A 40 -28.23 -0.47 17.63
CA LEU A 40 -28.92 -0.31 16.34
C LEU A 40 -30.13 0.62 16.44
N GLU A 41 -30.96 0.48 17.48
CA GLU A 41 -32.11 1.36 17.74
C GLU A 41 -31.64 2.81 17.94
N ALA A 42 -30.60 3.02 18.75
CA ALA A 42 -30.03 4.36 18.94
C ALA A 42 -29.44 4.98 17.65
N LEU A 43 -28.84 4.17 16.77
CA LEU A 43 -28.37 4.62 15.44
C LEU A 43 -29.55 4.92 14.51
N ALA A 44 -30.54 4.05 14.48
CA ALA A 44 -31.71 4.17 13.63
C ALA A 44 -32.53 5.42 13.96
N ASP A 45 -32.72 5.73 15.24
CA ASP A 45 -33.43 6.93 15.70
C ASP A 45 -32.77 8.22 15.19
N ARG A 46 -31.43 8.27 15.13
CA ARG A 46 -30.70 9.45 14.62
C ARG A 46 -30.83 9.62 13.10
N MET A 47 -31.04 8.53 12.37
CA MET A 47 -31.01 8.50 10.90
C MET A 47 -32.39 8.34 10.26
N GLY A 48 -33.44 8.08 11.06
CA GLY A 48 -34.76 7.70 10.54
C GLY A 48 -34.77 6.34 9.85
N ALA A 49 -33.91 5.41 10.28
CA ALA A 49 -33.80 4.07 9.70
C ALA A 49 -34.73 3.06 10.40
N VAL A 50 -34.92 1.89 9.79
CA VAL A 50 -35.65 0.76 10.41
C VAL A 50 -34.66 -0.28 10.91
N VAL A 51 -34.91 -0.85 12.10
CA VAL A 51 -34.10 -1.94 12.65
C VAL A 51 -34.68 -3.31 12.28
N LYS A 52 -33.84 -4.24 11.84
CA LYS A 52 -34.17 -5.67 11.70
C LYS A 52 -33.15 -6.53 12.45
N LEU A 53 -33.62 -7.51 13.20
CA LEU A 53 -32.76 -8.40 13.99
C LEU A 53 -32.97 -9.84 13.56
N PHE A 54 -31.88 -10.52 13.21
CA PHE A 54 -31.91 -11.93 12.82
C PHE A 54 -30.53 -12.56 12.99
N PRO A 55 -30.46 -13.86 13.29
CA PRO A 55 -29.19 -14.57 13.38
C PRO A 55 -28.75 -15.06 11.97
N LEU A 56 -27.48 -15.45 11.84
CA LEU A 56 -26.91 -15.92 10.55
C LEU A 56 -26.80 -17.44 10.42
N ASP A 57 -27.09 -18.18 11.48
CA ASP A 57 -27.15 -19.65 11.51
C ASP A 57 -28.52 -20.20 11.06
N GLU A 58 -29.48 -19.32 10.77
CA GLU A 58 -30.81 -19.67 10.25
C GLU A 58 -31.03 -19.12 8.83
N PRO A 59 -30.69 -19.86 7.76
CA PRO A 59 -30.78 -19.37 6.38
C PRO A 59 -32.16 -18.83 5.97
N GLY A 60 -33.23 -19.42 6.50
CA GLY A 60 -34.61 -18.98 6.25
C GLY A 60 -34.92 -17.62 6.88
N ALA A 61 -34.38 -17.35 8.08
CA ALA A 61 -34.53 -16.07 8.77
C ALA A 61 -33.84 -14.94 7.99
N ILE A 62 -32.64 -15.20 7.44
CA ILE A 62 -31.93 -14.22 6.61
C ILE A 62 -32.77 -13.85 5.38
N VAL A 63 -33.23 -14.85 4.60
CA VAL A 63 -34.02 -14.61 3.37
C VAL A 63 -35.32 -13.85 3.68
N ALA A 64 -36.04 -14.23 4.74
CA ALA A 64 -37.26 -13.54 5.14
C ALA A 64 -37.01 -12.06 5.48
N ASN A 65 -35.89 -11.76 6.14
CA ASN A 65 -35.54 -10.39 6.50
C ASN A 65 -35.03 -9.54 5.32
N LEU A 66 -34.59 -10.16 4.22
CA LEU A 66 -34.19 -9.48 2.99
C LEU A 66 -35.38 -9.05 2.11
N ALA A 67 -36.62 -9.40 2.48
CA ALA A 67 -37.80 -8.93 1.75
C ALA A 67 -37.85 -7.38 1.68
N GLY A 68 -37.99 -6.85 0.46
CA GLY A 68 -38.04 -5.42 0.17
C GLY A 68 -36.69 -4.70 0.18
N ILE A 69 -35.59 -5.43 0.35
CA ILE A 69 -34.22 -4.90 0.27
C ILE A 69 -33.72 -5.00 -1.17
N SER A 70 -32.97 -3.98 -1.63
CA SER A 70 -32.36 -3.97 -2.96
C SER A 70 -30.87 -4.31 -2.89
N VAL A 71 -30.19 -3.80 -1.87
CA VAL A 71 -28.76 -4.02 -1.63
C VAL A 71 -28.55 -4.37 -0.15
N LEU A 72 -27.81 -5.44 0.09
CA LEU A 72 -27.28 -5.83 1.40
C LEU A 72 -25.80 -5.48 1.46
N LEU A 73 -25.41 -4.64 2.40
CA LEU A 73 -24.02 -4.36 2.75
C LEU A 73 -23.67 -5.07 4.06
N ASN A 74 -22.81 -6.08 3.98
CA ASN A 74 -22.25 -6.75 5.13
C ASN A 74 -21.09 -5.92 5.72
N ALA A 75 -21.32 -5.43 6.93
CA ALA A 75 -20.37 -4.70 7.75
C ALA A 75 -20.01 -5.47 9.05
N ALA A 76 -20.40 -6.75 9.15
CA ALA A 76 -20.21 -7.56 10.34
C ALA A 76 -19.02 -8.51 10.18
N GLY A 77 -17.86 -8.14 10.73
CA GLY A 77 -16.73 -9.05 10.89
C GLY A 77 -16.88 -10.01 12.08
N PRO A 78 -16.08 -11.10 12.14
CA PRO A 78 -15.15 -11.58 11.10
C PRO A 78 -15.90 -12.15 9.88
N PHE A 79 -15.41 -11.85 8.67
CA PHE A 79 -16.16 -12.08 7.44
C PHE A 79 -16.24 -13.56 7.05
N ALA A 80 -15.26 -14.37 7.47
CA ALA A 80 -15.28 -15.82 7.37
C ALA A 80 -16.58 -16.46 7.88
N ASN A 81 -17.24 -15.84 8.85
CA ASN A 81 -18.48 -16.35 9.45
C ASN A 81 -19.75 -15.69 8.92
N THR A 82 -19.64 -14.55 8.22
CA THR A 82 -20.80 -13.74 7.84
C THR A 82 -20.98 -13.63 6.33
N ALA A 83 -19.90 -13.72 5.55
CA ALA A 83 -19.94 -13.50 4.12
C ALA A 83 -20.75 -14.57 3.39
N GLU A 84 -20.40 -15.85 3.52
CA GLU A 84 -21.09 -16.94 2.81
C GLU A 84 -22.60 -17.01 3.13
N PRO A 85 -23.04 -17.01 4.41
CA PRO A 85 -24.47 -17.13 4.72
C PRO A 85 -25.29 -15.98 4.12
N LEU A 86 -24.73 -14.77 4.13
CA LEU A 86 -25.36 -13.58 3.58
C LEU A 86 -25.33 -13.55 2.04
N MET A 87 -24.23 -13.93 1.40
CA MET A 87 -24.15 -14.06 -0.06
C MET A 87 -25.17 -15.08 -0.57
N SER A 88 -25.20 -16.27 0.03
CA SER A 88 -26.14 -17.34 -0.32
C SER A 88 -27.59 -16.92 -0.12
N ALA A 89 -27.91 -16.18 0.96
CA ALA A 89 -29.25 -15.65 1.17
C ALA A 89 -29.62 -14.52 0.20
N ALA A 90 -28.67 -13.64 -0.13
CA ALA A 90 -28.85 -12.56 -1.08
C ALA A 90 -29.18 -13.10 -2.49
N ILE A 91 -28.47 -14.15 -2.93
CA ILE A 91 -28.77 -14.87 -4.19
C ILE A 91 -30.21 -15.41 -4.17
N ARG A 92 -30.61 -16.12 -3.10
CA ARG A 92 -31.97 -16.67 -2.98
C ARG A 92 -33.06 -15.60 -2.94
N ALA A 93 -32.76 -14.44 -2.36
CA ALA A 93 -33.70 -13.32 -2.22
C ALA A 93 -33.73 -12.38 -3.43
N GLY A 94 -32.80 -12.52 -4.38
CA GLY A 94 -32.67 -11.58 -5.51
C GLY A 94 -32.10 -10.21 -5.10
N VAL A 95 -31.27 -10.17 -4.05
CA VAL A 95 -30.70 -8.94 -3.47
C VAL A 95 -29.21 -8.87 -3.81
N HIS A 96 -28.70 -7.67 -4.15
CA HIS A 96 -27.27 -7.50 -4.40
C HIS A 96 -26.47 -7.48 -3.10
N TYR A 97 -25.31 -8.13 -3.11
CA TYR A 97 -24.43 -8.25 -1.96
C TYR A 97 -23.19 -7.39 -2.12
N LEU A 98 -22.89 -6.60 -1.08
CA LEU A 98 -21.64 -5.85 -0.92
C LEU A 98 -21.02 -6.19 0.43
N ASP A 99 -19.70 -6.12 0.52
CA ASP A 99 -18.97 -6.05 1.79
C ASP A 99 -17.70 -5.20 1.63
N PHE A 100 -16.89 -5.11 2.67
CA PHE A 100 -15.54 -4.55 2.63
C PHE A 100 -14.51 -5.48 3.29
N SER A 101 -14.71 -6.79 3.11
CA SER A 101 -13.82 -7.83 3.62
C SER A 101 -12.40 -7.68 3.05
N ALA A 102 -11.39 -7.93 3.89
CA ALA A 102 -9.99 -8.05 3.46
C ALA A 102 -9.49 -9.49 3.55
N GLU A 103 -10.39 -10.48 3.62
CA GLU A 103 -10.09 -11.89 3.87
C GLU A 103 -10.16 -12.69 2.55
N LEU A 104 -9.03 -13.25 2.07
CA LEU A 104 -8.95 -13.92 0.75
C LEU A 104 -10.01 -15.02 0.55
N ASP A 105 -10.27 -15.84 1.57
CA ASP A 105 -11.22 -16.95 1.49
C ASP A 105 -12.66 -16.50 1.19
N THR A 106 -13.04 -15.29 1.63
CA THR A 106 -14.37 -14.74 1.33
C THR A 106 -14.55 -14.47 -0.16
N TYR A 107 -13.47 -14.15 -0.88
CA TYR A 107 -13.49 -13.93 -2.33
C TYR A 107 -13.51 -15.26 -3.09
N HIS A 108 -12.79 -16.28 -2.62
CA HIS A 108 -12.93 -17.63 -3.17
C HIS A 108 -14.37 -18.15 -3.02
N GLY A 109 -15.00 -17.93 -1.86
CA GLY A 109 -16.41 -18.23 -1.64
C GLY A 109 -17.32 -17.48 -2.60
N ALA A 110 -17.09 -16.18 -2.80
CA ALA A 110 -17.88 -15.36 -3.73
C ALA A 110 -17.72 -15.83 -5.20
N LEU A 111 -16.52 -16.21 -5.62
CA LEU A 111 -16.25 -16.79 -6.94
C LEU A 111 -16.94 -18.14 -7.14
N ALA A 112 -16.94 -19.01 -6.12
CA ALA A 112 -17.66 -20.29 -6.16
C ALA A 112 -19.17 -20.10 -6.35
N LEU A 113 -19.72 -18.96 -5.93
CA LEU A 113 -21.12 -18.58 -6.08
C LEU A 113 -21.42 -17.79 -7.37
N ASP A 114 -20.42 -17.43 -8.19
CA ASP A 114 -20.58 -16.55 -9.37
C ASP A 114 -21.66 -17.06 -10.34
N ALA A 115 -21.63 -18.34 -10.70
CA ALA A 115 -22.59 -18.92 -11.64
C ALA A 115 -24.03 -18.86 -11.11
N GLN A 116 -24.21 -19.11 -9.80
CA GLN A 116 -25.53 -19.04 -9.16
C GLN A 116 -26.02 -17.59 -9.08
N ALA A 117 -25.12 -16.66 -8.73
CA ALA A 117 -25.42 -15.23 -8.68
C ALA A 117 -25.82 -14.69 -10.06
N ARG A 118 -25.10 -15.07 -11.13
CA ARG A 118 -25.47 -14.73 -12.52
C ARG A 118 -26.85 -15.25 -12.90
N ALA A 119 -27.13 -16.52 -12.60
CA ALA A 119 -28.42 -17.13 -12.90
C ALA A 119 -29.58 -16.44 -12.16
N ALA A 120 -29.33 -15.96 -10.94
CA ALA A 120 -30.29 -15.21 -10.14
C ALA A 120 -30.38 -13.70 -10.51
N GLY A 121 -29.54 -13.20 -11.42
CA GLY A 121 -29.44 -11.77 -11.71
C GLY A 121 -28.86 -10.94 -10.55
N VAL A 122 -28.17 -11.58 -9.62
CA VAL A 122 -27.60 -10.98 -8.40
C VAL A 122 -26.12 -10.67 -8.59
N MET A 123 -25.69 -9.49 -8.14
CA MET A 123 -24.29 -9.11 -8.03
C MET A 123 -23.72 -9.47 -6.67
N LEU A 124 -22.49 -9.98 -6.65
CA LEU A 124 -21.64 -10.11 -5.48
C LEU A 124 -20.44 -9.17 -5.65
N LEU A 125 -20.33 -8.15 -4.80
CA LEU A 125 -19.28 -7.15 -4.83
C LEU A 125 -18.57 -7.09 -3.46
N PRO A 126 -17.73 -8.10 -3.14
CA PRO A 126 -16.88 -8.02 -1.96
C PRO A 126 -15.80 -6.94 -2.14
N GLY A 127 -15.27 -6.43 -1.03
CA GLY A 127 -14.09 -5.57 -1.05
C GLY A 127 -14.33 -4.10 -1.38
N SER A 128 -15.53 -3.58 -1.13
CA SER A 128 -15.85 -2.15 -1.24
C SER A 128 -15.25 -1.33 -0.08
N GLY A 129 -13.96 -1.52 0.22
CA GLY A 129 -13.26 -0.91 1.37
C GLY A 129 -11.81 -0.54 1.09
N GLY A 130 -11.08 -0.15 2.13
CA GLY A 130 -9.76 0.49 2.05
C GLY A 130 -8.57 -0.35 1.60
N SER A 131 -8.71 -1.66 1.43
CA SER A 131 -7.70 -2.45 0.69
C SER A 131 -8.13 -2.57 -0.77
N VAL A 132 -9.11 -3.41 -1.08
CA VAL A 132 -9.46 -3.77 -2.46
C VAL A 132 -9.91 -2.60 -3.35
N ALA A 133 -10.72 -1.66 -2.84
CA ALA A 133 -11.13 -0.51 -3.64
C ALA A 133 -9.96 0.44 -3.90
N MET A 134 -9.06 0.62 -2.93
CA MET A 134 -7.90 1.49 -3.01
C MET A 134 -6.82 0.90 -3.93
N LEU A 135 -6.36 -0.31 -3.61
CA LEU A 135 -5.28 -0.98 -4.33
C LEU A 135 -5.71 -1.38 -5.74
N GLY A 136 -6.96 -1.79 -5.94
CA GLY A 136 -7.52 -2.04 -7.27
C GLY A 136 -7.53 -0.78 -8.15
N SER A 137 -7.94 0.37 -7.60
CA SER A 137 -7.92 1.66 -8.30
C SER A 137 -6.49 2.06 -8.68
N LEU A 138 -5.57 1.99 -7.72
CA LEU A 138 -4.15 2.33 -7.91
C LEU A 138 -3.46 1.42 -8.94
N ALA A 139 -3.68 0.10 -8.85
CA ALA A 139 -3.11 -0.87 -9.78
C ALA A 139 -3.66 -0.67 -11.20
N GLY A 140 -4.98 -0.50 -11.34
CA GLY A 140 -5.60 -0.23 -12.63
C GLY A 140 -5.08 1.05 -13.28
N HIS A 141 -4.92 2.12 -12.49
CA HIS A 141 -4.31 3.37 -12.94
C HIS A 141 -2.90 3.17 -13.47
N ALA A 142 -2.03 2.49 -12.71
CA ALA A 142 -0.64 2.28 -13.13
C ALA A 142 -0.49 1.28 -14.30
N VAL A 143 -1.37 0.28 -14.41
CA VAL A 143 -1.42 -0.64 -15.56
C VAL A 143 -1.70 0.10 -16.86
N ALA A 144 -2.57 1.12 -16.84
CA ALA A 144 -2.87 1.93 -18.02
C ALA A 144 -1.66 2.72 -18.56
N ARG A 145 -0.57 2.82 -17.78
CA ARG A 145 0.65 3.56 -18.12
C ARG A 145 1.75 2.70 -18.75
N VAL A 146 1.57 1.38 -18.83
CA VAL A 146 2.52 0.46 -19.46
C VAL A 146 1.88 -0.35 -20.58
N LYS A 147 2.69 -0.86 -21.50
CA LYS A 147 2.23 -1.78 -22.54
C LYS A 147 2.38 -3.22 -22.07
N ASN A 148 1.33 -4.04 -22.27
CA ASN A 148 1.33 -5.47 -21.95
C ASN A 148 1.82 -5.74 -20.51
N ALA A 149 1.16 -5.16 -19.51
CA ALA A 149 1.53 -5.33 -18.10
C ALA A 149 1.73 -6.81 -17.75
N ARG A 150 2.88 -7.13 -17.15
CA ARG A 150 3.28 -8.50 -16.81
C ARG A 150 3.32 -8.73 -15.31
N LYS A 151 3.78 -7.72 -14.56
CA LYS A 151 3.99 -7.82 -13.12
C LYS A 151 3.48 -6.58 -12.40
N ILE A 152 2.79 -6.79 -11.29
CA ILE A 152 2.41 -5.77 -10.32
C ILE A 152 3.07 -6.11 -8.98
N ALA A 153 3.71 -5.13 -8.37
CA ALA A 153 4.06 -5.16 -6.97
C ALA A 153 3.42 -3.97 -6.29
N ILE A 154 2.61 -4.22 -5.26
CA ILE A 154 1.80 -3.20 -4.62
C ILE A 154 1.90 -3.31 -3.10
N ALA A 155 2.02 -2.17 -2.44
CA ALA A 155 2.12 -2.08 -0.99
C ALA A 155 1.09 -1.12 -0.42
N LEU A 156 0.54 -1.49 0.74
CA LEU A 156 -0.31 -0.63 1.56
C LEU A 156 0.47 -0.19 2.81
N ASP A 157 0.43 1.09 3.14
CA ASP A 157 0.97 1.66 4.37
C ASP A 157 -0.15 1.84 5.40
N PHE A 158 -0.13 1.03 6.47
CA PHE A 158 -1.06 1.16 7.59
C PHE A 158 -0.53 2.16 8.62
N ALA A 159 -1.15 3.34 8.66
CA ALA A 159 -0.93 4.33 9.70
C ALA A 159 -2.01 4.26 10.81
N GLY A 160 -1.60 4.48 12.06
CA GLY A 160 -2.51 4.65 13.19
C GLY A 160 -2.95 3.35 13.89
N THR A 161 -3.87 3.48 14.85
CA THR A 161 -4.28 2.37 15.74
C THR A 161 -5.39 1.50 15.15
N MET A 162 -5.37 0.21 15.50
CA MET A 162 -6.39 -0.74 15.05
C MET A 162 -7.62 -0.73 15.95
N SER A 163 -8.79 -0.94 15.35
CA SER A 163 -10.03 -1.27 16.06
C SER A 163 -9.99 -2.70 16.59
N ARG A 164 -10.77 -3.01 17.63
CA ARG A 164 -10.93 -4.39 18.11
C ARG A 164 -11.32 -5.35 16.98
N GLY A 165 -12.26 -4.95 16.12
CA GLY A 165 -12.71 -5.76 14.98
C GLY A 165 -11.60 -6.04 13.96
N SER A 166 -10.81 -5.02 13.62
CA SER A 166 -9.67 -5.16 12.71
C SER A 166 -8.56 -6.00 13.31
N ALA A 167 -8.29 -5.89 14.62
CA ALA A 167 -7.29 -6.71 15.30
C ALA A 167 -7.69 -8.20 15.31
N ILE A 168 -8.98 -8.51 15.53
CA ILE A 168 -9.51 -9.88 15.43
C ILE A 168 -9.39 -10.42 14.01
N SER A 169 -9.79 -9.63 13.00
CA SER A 169 -9.68 -10.06 11.60
C SER A 169 -8.21 -10.24 11.19
N ALA A 170 -7.30 -9.35 11.60
CA ALA A 170 -5.87 -9.47 11.30
C ALA A 170 -5.24 -10.70 11.97
N SER A 171 -5.60 -11.02 13.22
CA SER A 171 -5.07 -12.20 13.90
C SER A 171 -5.58 -13.52 13.28
N GLN A 172 -6.81 -13.53 12.76
CA GLN A 172 -7.36 -14.67 12.01
C GLN A 172 -6.77 -14.80 10.59
N ASN A 173 -6.23 -13.70 10.04
CA ASN A 173 -5.55 -13.66 8.73
C ASN A 173 -4.04 -13.93 8.80
N ILE A 174 -3.49 -14.30 9.96
CA ILE A 174 -2.11 -14.82 10.03
C ILE A 174 -2.11 -16.19 9.37
N ALA A 175 -2.05 -16.19 8.04
CA ALA A 175 -1.94 -17.41 7.27
C ALA A 175 -0.60 -18.09 7.61
N PRO A 176 -0.58 -19.43 7.75
CA PRO A 176 0.67 -20.16 7.96
C PRO A 176 1.64 -19.99 6.78
N GLU A 177 1.13 -19.60 5.61
CA GLU A 177 1.88 -19.40 4.38
C GLU A 177 1.55 -18.04 3.76
N THR A 178 2.58 -17.34 3.27
CA THR A 178 2.44 -16.11 2.50
C THR A 178 2.45 -16.45 1.01
N PHE A 179 1.54 -15.85 0.23
CA PHE A 179 1.38 -16.15 -1.20
C PHE A 179 1.68 -14.93 -2.09
N ARG A 180 1.95 -15.22 -3.36
CA ARG A 180 1.92 -14.28 -4.49
C ARG A 180 1.27 -14.95 -5.70
N LEU A 181 0.88 -14.17 -6.69
CA LEU A 181 0.44 -14.70 -7.97
C LEU A 181 1.62 -14.80 -8.95
N VAL A 182 1.79 -15.95 -9.60
CA VAL A 182 2.78 -16.18 -10.66
C VAL A 182 2.10 -16.93 -11.79
N GLY A 183 2.06 -16.35 -12.99
CA GLY A 183 1.38 -16.97 -14.12
C GLY A 183 -0.14 -17.12 -13.93
N GLY A 184 -0.75 -16.34 -13.03
CA GLY A 184 -2.16 -16.48 -12.65
C GLY A 184 -2.43 -17.50 -11.53
N GLU A 185 -1.41 -18.17 -11.01
CA GLU A 185 -1.54 -19.19 -9.96
C GLU A 185 -0.95 -18.72 -8.63
N LEU A 186 -1.58 -19.10 -7.51
CA LEU A 186 -1.07 -18.79 -6.18
C LEU A 186 0.15 -19.67 -5.86
N VAL A 187 1.27 -19.03 -5.52
CA VAL A 187 2.53 -19.68 -5.17
C VAL A 187 3.01 -19.16 -3.83
N THR A 188 3.50 -20.05 -2.97
CA THR A 188 4.08 -19.69 -1.67
C THR A 188 5.35 -18.86 -1.83
N ARG A 189 5.61 -17.98 -0.86
CA ARG A 189 6.82 -17.15 -0.78
C ARG A 189 7.32 -17.03 0.66
N ASP A 190 8.58 -16.66 0.81
CA ASP A 190 9.16 -16.35 2.11
C ASP A 190 8.56 -15.04 2.66
N ALA A 191 8.04 -15.08 3.88
CA ALA A 191 7.50 -13.92 4.59
C ALA A 191 8.58 -12.88 4.96
N ASN A 192 9.86 -13.26 4.92
CA ASN A 192 10.99 -12.40 5.25
C ASN A 192 11.61 -11.69 4.03
N GLU A 193 11.08 -11.91 2.83
CA GLU A 193 11.53 -11.25 1.61
C GLU A 193 11.05 -9.79 1.57
N LEU A 194 11.68 -8.93 2.38
CA LEU A 194 11.36 -7.52 2.48
C LEU A 194 11.63 -6.79 1.16
N ARG A 195 10.78 -5.80 0.86
CA ARG A 195 10.92 -4.93 -0.31
C ARG A 195 10.64 -3.49 0.06
N ASN A 196 11.42 -2.57 -0.50
CA ASN A 196 11.20 -1.14 -0.32
C ASN A 196 10.16 -0.60 -1.29
N PHE A 197 9.26 0.24 -0.77
CA PHE A 197 8.27 1.01 -1.53
C PHE A 197 8.35 2.49 -1.15
N ASP A 198 8.30 3.40 -2.12
CA ASP A 198 8.17 4.83 -1.85
C ASP A 198 6.68 5.20 -1.83
N PHE A 199 6.22 5.66 -0.67
CA PHE A 199 4.83 6.05 -0.41
C PHE A 199 4.59 7.56 -0.53
N GLY A 200 5.56 8.35 -1.00
CA GLY A 200 5.44 9.82 -1.01
C GLY A 200 6.65 10.51 -0.40
N THR A 201 7.21 9.88 0.64
CA THR A 201 8.19 10.46 1.57
C THR A 201 9.54 9.72 1.55
N GLY A 202 9.74 8.82 0.58
CA GLY A 202 10.94 8.00 0.44
C GLY A 202 10.67 6.51 0.69
N PRO A 203 11.66 5.65 0.41
CA PRO A 203 11.51 4.21 0.49
C PRO A 203 11.30 3.73 1.93
N GLN A 204 10.27 2.92 2.14
CA GLN A 204 9.95 2.23 3.39
C GLN A 204 9.98 0.72 3.19
N SER A 205 10.58 0.01 4.14
CA SER A 205 10.65 -1.45 4.13
C SER A 205 9.26 -2.05 4.37
N SER A 206 8.80 -2.90 3.45
CA SER A 206 7.49 -3.54 3.48
C SER A 206 7.67 -5.06 3.43
N PHE A 207 6.88 -5.77 4.22
CA PHE A 207 6.89 -7.24 4.26
C PHE A 207 5.74 -7.79 3.39
N PRO A 208 5.92 -8.96 2.76
CA PRO A 208 4.88 -9.58 1.95
C PRO A 208 3.71 -10.06 2.82
N VAL A 209 2.49 -9.91 2.32
CA VAL A 209 1.25 -10.34 2.98
C VAL A 209 0.29 -10.91 1.95
N THR A 210 -0.38 -12.00 2.27
CA THR A 210 -1.48 -12.54 1.44
C THR A 210 -2.72 -11.66 1.59
N LEU A 211 -3.02 -10.87 0.55
CA LEU A 211 -4.22 -10.04 0.49
C LEU A 211 -5.16 -10.53 -0.62
N PRO A 212 -6.49 -10.30 -0.52
CA PRO A 212 -7.44 -10.58 -1.59
C PRO A 212 -7.11 -9.82 -2.89
N ASP A 213 -6.33 -8.75 -2.79
CA ASP A 213 -5.78 -7.97 -3.89
C ASP A 213 -5.01 -8.81 -4.93
N LEU A 214 -4.40 -9.94 -4.53
CA LEU A 214 -3.80 -10.88 -5.49
C LEU A 214 -4.82 -11.37 -6.52
N LEU A 215 -6.04 -11.66 -6.06
CA LEU A 215 -7.13 -12.16 -6.88
C LEU A 215 -7.90 -11.02 -7.55
N THR A 216 -8.26 -9.98 -6.81
CA THR A 216 -9.13 -8.92 -7.32
C THR A 216 -8.44 -8.04 -8.35
N ILE A 217 -7.14 -7.75 -8.19
CA ILE A 217 -6.35 -7.02 -9.17
C ILE A 217 -6.14 -7.88 -10.41
N HIS A 218 -5.86 -9.19 -10.26
CA HIS A 218 -5.76 -10.11 -11.39
C HIS A 218 -7.06 -10.13 -12.20
N GLN A 219 -8.20 -10.26 -11.53
CA GLN A 219 -9.51 -10.26 -12.18
C GLN A 219 -9.82 -8.95 -12.91
N ALA A 220 -9.41 -7.80 -12.34
CA ALA A 220 -9.66 -6.49 -12.92
C ALA A 220 -8.72 -6.14 -14.08
N THR A 221 -7.47 -6.62 -14.05
CA THR A 221 -6.40 -6.15 -14.95
C THR A 221 -5.88 -7.23 -15.91
N GLY A 222 -6.09 -8.51 -15.60
CA GLY A 222 -5.53 -9.65 -16.33
C GLY A 222 -4.01 -9.85 -16.13
N VAL A 223 -3.37 -9.10 -15.24
CA VAL A 223 -1.92 -9.21 -15.00
C VAL A 223 -1.61 -10.51 -14.27
N PRO A 224 -0.72 -11.38 -14.79
CA PRO A 224 -0.52 -12.73 -14.26
C PRO A 224 0.36 -12.79 -13.01
N ASP A 225 1.31 -11.85 -12.85
CA ASP A 225 2.23 -11.85 -11.72
C ASP A 225 1.90 -10.69 -10.78
N ILE A 226 1.48 -11.00 -9.55
CA ILE A 226 1.05 -9.99 -8.58
C ILE A 226 1.67 -10.29 -7.22
N GLU A 227 2.23 -9.27 -6.60
CA GLU A 227 2.81 -9.34 -5.26
C GLU A 227 2.22 -8.24 -4.38
N THR A 228 1.74 -8.62 -3.19
CA THR A 228 1.16 -7.72 -2.20
C THR A 228 2.05 -7.60 -0.98
N PHE A 229 2.23 -6.36 -0.52
CA PHE A 229 3.08 -6.02 0.61
C PHE A 229 2.36 -5.08 1.57
N VAL A 230 2.84 -5.03 2.80
CA VAL A 230 2.38 -4.09 3.80
C VAL A 230 3.57 -3.42 4.47
N HIS A 231 3.49 -2.10 4.62
CA HIS A 231 4.30 -1.35 5.57
C HIS A 231 3.47 -1.10 6.83
N VAL A 232 4.10 -1.28 7.99
CA VAL A 232 3.49 -0.99 9.28
C VAL A 232 4.47 -0.15 10.08
N ALA A 233 4.06 1.05 10.46
CA ALA A 233 4.84 1.89 11.36
C ALA A 233 4.99 1.23 12.73
N THR A 234 6.10 1.50 13.41
CA THR A 234 6.38 0.95 14.74
C THR A 234 5.27 1.34 15.73
N GLY A 235 4.66 0.35 16.40
CA GLY A 235 3.62 0.58 17.41
C GLY A 235 2.16 0.45 16.93
N THR A 236 1.92 0.11 15.67
CA THR A 236 0.56 -0.10 15.12
C THR A 236 -0.14 -1.36 15.66
N PHE A 237 0.61 -2.44 15.92
CA PHE A 237 0.03 -3.65 16.49
C PHE A 237 -0.12 -3.54 18.02
N PRO A 238 -1.28 -3.92 18.56
CA PRO A 238 -1.53 -3.84 19.99
C PRO A 238 -0.61 -4.81 20.76
N THR A 239 0.00 -4.31 21.83
CA THR A 239 0.77 -5.12 22.79
C THR A 239 -0.09 -5.65 23.94
N SER A 240 -1.31 -5.11 24.09
CA SER A 240 -2.32 -5.51 25.07
C SER A 240 -3.24 -6.61 24.53
N ASP A 241 -4.01 -7.25 25.41
CA ASP A 241 -5.05 -8.22 25.00
C ASP A 241 -6.05 -7.55 24.05
N ILE A 242 -6.42 -8.25 22.97
CA ILE A 242 -7.36 -7.77 21.96
C ILE A 242 -8.71 -7.41 22.59
N GLN A 243 -9.11 -8.09 23.66
CA GLN A 243 -10.38 -7.83 24.36
C GLN A 243 -10.44 -6.43 24.99
N ASP A 244 -9.29 -5.90 25.42
CA ASP A 244 -9.17 -4.62 26.10
C ASP A 244 -9.03 -3.43 25.14
N LEU A 245 -8.95 -3.68 23.83
CA LEU A 245 -8.85 -2.61 22.83
C LEU A 245 -10.13 -1.79 22.76
N PRO A 246 -10.04 -0.48 22.47
CA PRO A 246 -11.21 0.35 22.21
C PRO A 246 -11.97 -0.16 20.97
N ASP A 247 -13.24 0.26 20.83
CA ASP A 247 -14.06 -0.11 19.67
C ASP A 247 -13.42 0.36 18.34
N GLY A 248 -12.64 1.44 18.36
CA GLY A 248 -11.82 1.95 17.25
C GLY A 248 -11.15 3.27 17.60
N PRO A 249 -10.30 3.83 16.71
CA PRO A 249 -9.69 5.14 16.92
C PRO A 249 -10.72 6.26 17.02
N SER A 250 -10.39 7.32 17.74
CA SER A 250 -11.16 8.57 17.75
C SER A 250 -11.12 9.27 16.38
N PHE A 251 -11.97 10.30 16.21
CA PHE A 251 -11.92 11.15 15.01
C PHE A 251 -10.55 11.82 14.86
N GLU A 252 -9.99 12.36 15.94
CA GLU A 252 -8.69 13.05 15.94
C GLU A 252 -7.53 12.12 15.57
N GLU A 253 -7.49 10.89 16.11
CA GLU A 253 -6.49 9.88 15.76
C GLU A 253 -6.55 9.50 14.28
N ARG A 254 -7.76 9.41 13.71
CA ARG A 254 -7.94 9.15 12.28
C ARG A 254 -7.46 10.33 11.43
N GLU A 255 -7.85 11.56 11.77
CA GLU A 255 -7.42 12.75 11.03
C GLU A 255 -5.89 12.92 11.03
N ALA A 256 -5.21 12.48 12.10
CA ALA A 256 -3.76 12.50 12.20
C ALA A 256 -3.05 11.39 11.40
N SER A 257 -3.77 10.37 10.91
CA SER A 257 -3.18 9.14 10.36
C SER A 257 -3.71 8.83 8.96
N ARG A 258 -3.10 9.44 7.94
CA ARG A 258 -3.40 9.23 6.52
C ARG A 258 -2.89 7.88 6.02
N TYR A 259 -3.59 7.30 5.04
CA TYR A 259 -3.18 6.04 4.41
C TYR A 259 -2.51 6.32 3.07
N HIS A 260 -1.47 5.52 2.79
CA HIS A 260 -0.80 5.57 1.50
C HIS A 260 -0.76 4.18 0.88
N ALA A 261 -0.72 4.12 -0.43
CA ALA A 261 -0.38 2.91 -1.16
C ALA A 261 0.60 3.23 -2.28
N SER A 262 1.48 2.29 -2.58
CA SER A 262 2.49 2.43 -3.62
C SER A 262 2.43 1.23 -4.55
N VAL A 263 2.45 1.49 -5.86
CA VAL A 263 2.45 0.43 -6.88
C VAL A 263 3.59 0.61 -7.84
N GLU A 264 4.16 -0.53 -8.24
CA GLU A 264 5.09 -0.65 -9.36
C GLU A 264 4.52 -1.66 -10.37
N VAL A 265 4.36 -1.24 -11.62
CA VAL A 265 3.88 -2.09 -12.71
C VAL A 265 4.95 -2.21 -13.77
N THR A 266 5.32 -3.44 -14.12
CA THR A 266 6.29 -3.75 -15.18
C THR A 266 5.55 -4.17 -16.46
N GLY A 267 5.79 -3.44 -17.55
CA GLY A 267 5.32 -3.75 -18.90
C GLY A 267 6.12 -4.86 -19.59
N GLY A 268 5.56 -5.42 -20.65
CA GLY A 268 6.20 -6.49 -21.43
C GLY A 268 7.43 -6.05 -22.22
N ASP A 269 7.63 -4.74 -22.37
CA ASP A 269 8.82 -4.11 -22.96
C ASP A 269 9.88 -3.71 -21.91
N GLY A 270 9.65 -4.05 -20.63
CA GLY A 270 10.52 -3.69 -19.52
C GLY A 270 10.29 -2.28 -18.97
N THR A 271 9.32 -1.52 -19.49
CA THR A 271 8.93 -0.24 -18.90
C THR A 271 8.37 -0.45 -17.50
N VAL A 272 8.65 0.50 -16.60
CA VAL A 272 8.15 0.44 -15.22
C VAL A 272 7.42 1.73 -14.89
N ALA A 273 6.12 1.62 -14.61
CA ALA A 273 5.32 2.72 -14.09
C ALA A 273 5.21 2.60 -12.56
N ARG A 274 5.31 3.73 -11.87
CA ARG A 274 5.08 3.82 -10.42
C ARG A 274 4.05 4.90 -10.14
N SER A 275 3.15 4.61 -9.20
CA SER A 275 2.15 5.56 -8.72
C SER A 275 1.98 5.39 -7.23
N VAL A 276 1.60 6.47 -6.56
CA VAL A 276 1.30 6.51 -5.14
C VAL A 276 -0.13 7.00 -4.97
N LEU A 277 -0.90 6.35 -4.11
CA LEU A 277 -2.17 6.84 -3.64
C LEU A 277 -1.98 7.43 -2.25
N ASP A 278 -2.48 8.65 -2.03
CA ASP A 278 -2.57 9.31 -0.72
C ASP A 278 -4.05 9.53 -0.40
N THR A 279 -4.47 9.18 0.82
CA THR A 279 -5.86 9.32 1.24
C THR A 279 -6.03 9.58 2.74
N VAL A 280 -7.26 9.91 3.13
CA VAL A 280 -7.71 9.94 4.52
C VAL A 280 -7.46 8.58 5.21
N ASN A 281 -7.60 8.54 6.53
CA ASN A 281 -7.44 7.29 7.27
C ASN A 281 -8.25 6.12 6.71
N GLY A 282 -7.68 4.90 6.77
CA GLY A 282 -8.30 3.70 6.23
C GLY A 282 -9.72 3.41 6.72
N TYR A 283 -10.07 3.73 7.97
CA TYR A 283 -11.45 3.57 8.44
C TYR A 283 -12.40 4.59 7.80
N THR A 284 -11.97 5.85 7.72
CA THR A 284 -12.72 6.94 7.08
C THR A 284 -12.92 6.65 5.59
N PHE A 285 -11.86 6.24 4.89
CA PHE A 285 -11.93 5.85 3.49
C PHE A 285 -12.87 4.65 3.30
N THR A 286 -12.71 3.59 4.09
CA THR A 286 -13.54 2.38 4.02
C THR A 286 -15.02 2.71 4.23
N SER A 287 -15.33 3.54 5.21
CA SER A 287 -16.72 3.88 5.50
C SER A 287 -17.37 4.71 4.39
N MET A 288 -16.64 5.67 3.83
CA MET A 288 -17.10 6.51 2.73
C MET A 288 -17.25 5.71 1.42
N VAL A 289 -16.25 4.89 1.08
CA VAL A 289 -16.24 4.15 -0.19
C VAL A 289 -17.27 3.02 -0.22
N ALA A 290 -17.54 2.37 0.92
CA ALA A 290 -18.60 1.37 1.02
C ALA A 290 -20.00 1.99 0.84
N ALA A 291 -20.24 3.16 1.45
CA ALA A 291 -21.49 3.90 1.27
C ALA A 291 -21.65 4.40 -0.19
N GLU A 292 -20.58 4.89 -0.80
CA GLU A 292 -20.56 5.31 -2.21
C GLU A 292 -20.82 4.14 -3.16
N ALA A 293 -20.20 2.97 -2.92
CA ALA A 293 -20.48 1.74 -3.67
C ALA A 293 -21.97 1.40 -3.58
N ALA A 294 -22.54 1.35 -2.37
CA ALA A 294 -23.96 1.05 -2.18
C ALA A 294 -24.87 2.06 -2.90
N ARG A 295 -24.53 3.36 -2.86
CA ARG A 295 -25.27 4.42 -3.58
C ARG A 295 -25.29 4.18 -5.09
N ARG A 296 -24.15 3.84 -5.69
CA ARG A 296 -24.04 3.56 -7.13
C ARG A 296 -24.81 2.33 -7.55
N VAL A 297 -24.72 1.25 -6.76
CA VAL A 297 -25.48 0.02 -7.02
C VAL A 297 -26.98 0.27 -6.94
N LEU A 298 -27.46 1.02 -5.94
CA LEU A 298 -28.87 1.43 -5.86
C LEU A 298 -29.31 2.33 -7.02
N ALA A 299 -28.38 3.07 -7.63
CA ALA A 299 -28.60 3.87 -8.83
C ALA A 299 -28.55 3.05 -10.14
N GLY A 300 -28.24 1.76 -10.07
CA GLY A 300 -28.25 0.84 -11.21
C GLY A 300 -26.88 0.49 -11.80
N GLU A 301 -25.77 0.96 -11.21
CA GLU A 301 -24.42 0.54 -11.59
C GLU A 301 -24.13 -0.87 -11.06
N MET A 302 -24.66 -1.89 -11.75
CA MET A 302 -24.62 -3.28 -11.30
C MET A 302 -24.44 -4.27 -12.45
N ARG A 303 -23.73 -5.37 -12.19
CA ARG A 303 -23.61 -6.52 -13.09
C ARG A 303 -23.75 -7.83 -12.30
N PRO A 304 -24.61 -8.77 -12.73
CA PRO A 304 -24.73 -10.06 -12.07
C PRO A 304 -23.41 -10.86 -12.04
N GLY A 305 -23.28 -11.70 -11.02
CA GLY A 305 -22.06 -12.45 -10.73
C GLY A 305 -21.09 -11.71 -9.81
N PHE A 306 -19.91 -12.29 -9.65
CA PHE A 306 -18.79 -11.71 -8.92
C PHE A 306 -18.25 -10.48 -9.66
N GLN A 307 -18.06 -9.39 -8.92
CA GLN A 307 -17.48 -8.14 -9.39
C GLN A 307 -16.39 -7.67 -8.41
N THR A 308 -15.48 -6.83 -8.91
CA THR A 308 -14.54 -6.07 -8.07
C THR A 308 -14.86 -4.57 -8.19
N PRO A 309 -14.58 -3.74 -7.17
CA PRO A 309 -14.86 -2.31 -7.24
C PRO A 309 -14.20 -1.63 -8.46
N ALA A 310 -12.92 -1.90 -8.70
CA ALA A 310 -12.21 -1.35 -9.87
C ALA A 310 -12.78 -1.87 -11.20
N GLY A 311 -13.16 -3.15 -11.28
CA GLY A 311 -13.77 -3.72 -12.49
C GLY A 311 -15.19 -3.19 -12.77
N LEU A 312 -15.95 -2.86 -11.72
CA LEU A 312 -17.32 -2.35 -11.84
C LEU A 312 -17.38 -0.84 -12.05
N PHE A 313 -16.71 -0.07 -11.19
CA PHE A 313 -16.79 1.40 -11.14
C PHE A 313 -15.63 2.10 -11.86
N GLY A 314 -14.60 1.35 -12.26
CA GLY A 314 -13.41 1.87 -12.95
C GLY A 314 -12.27 2.27 -12.00
N ASN A 315 -11.11 2.56 -12.59
CA ASN A 315 -9.86 2.83 -11.87
C ASN A 315 -9.89 4.13 -11.05
N GLY A 316 -10.77 5.07 -11.37
CA GLY A 316 -10.94 6.32 -10.63
C GLY A 316 -11.86 6.20 -9.41
N PHE A 317 -12.30 5.00 -9.03
CA PHE A 317 -13.28 4.82 -7.97
C PHE A 317 -12.79 5.32 -6.61
N ALA A 318 -11.53 5.03 -6.25
CA ALA A 318 -10.95 5.54 -4.99
C ALA A 318 -10.91 7.07 -4.93
N GLU A 319 -10.64 7.76 -6.04
CA GLU A 319 -10.55 9.23 -6.11
C GLU A 319 -11.90 9.93 -5.99
N THR A 320 -13.00 9.18 -5.96
CA THR A 320 -14.34 9.73 -5.66
C THR A 320 -14.48 10.11 -4.19
N ILE A 321 -13.59 9.60 -3.34
CA ILE A 321 -13.54 9.92 -1.92
C ILE A 321 -12.69 11.17 -1.72
N ALA A 322 -13.32 12.23 -1.22
CA ALA A 322 -12.65 13.51 -0.96
C ALA A 322 -11.39 13.31 -0.10
N GLY A 323 -10.30 13.97 -0.50
CA GLY A 323 -8.99 13.82 0.15
C GLY A 323 -8.21 12.59 -0.31
N THR A 324 -8.65 11.90 -1.37
CA THR A 324 -7.91 10.83 -2.05
C THR A 324 -7.36 11.32 -3.38
N CYS A 325 -6.10 11.01 -3.69
CA CYS A 325 -5.51 11.25 -5.00
C CYS A 325 -4.52 10.17 -5.39
N ILE A 326 -4.37 9.94 -6.69
CA ILE A 326 -3.30 9.11 -7.25
C ILE A 326 -2.28 10.02 -7.95
N VAL A 327 -1.02 9.90 -7.56
CA VAL A 327 0.10 10.67 -8.10
C VAL A 327 1.08 9.74 -8.79
N ASP A 328 1.37 10.05 -10.05
CA ASP A 328 2.37 9.32 -10.83
C ASP A 328 3.78 9.68 -10.38
N ARG A 329 4.56 8.64 -10.04
CA ARG A 329 5.98 8.73 -9.72
C ARG A 329 6.76 8.34 -10.97
N GLU A 330 7.07 9.31 -11.80
CA GLU A 330 8.08 9.08 -12.83
C GLU A 330 9.45 8.98 -12.18
N LYS A 331 10.29 8.04 -12.63
CA LYS A 331 11.75 8.23 -12.48
C LYS A 331 12.06 9.49 -13.29
N LYS A 332 12.09 10.63 -12.62
CA LYS A 332 12.58 11.86 -13.24
C LYS A 332 13.97 11.51 -13.77
N PRO A 333 14.25 11.66 -15.07
CA PRO A 333 15.59 11.37 -15.57
C PRO A 333 16.57 12.15 -14.71
N MET A 334 17.48 11.43 -14.04
CA MET A 334 18.49 12.11 -13.25
C MET A 334 19.29 12.97 -14.22
N LEU A 335 19.52 14.24 -13.88
CA LEU A 335 20.33 15.13 -14.71
C LEU A 335 21.69 14.50 -15.03
N ILE A 336 22.21 13.69 -14.11
CA ILE A 336 23.38 12.85 -14.25
C ILE A 336 22.94 11.42 -13.91
N ASP A 337 23.01 10.49 -14.86
CA ASP A 337 22.67 9.08 -14.64
C ASP A 337 23.73 8.35 -13.80
N HIS A 338 25.00 8.50 -14.21
CA HIS A 338 26.15 8.00 -13.49
C HIS A 338 27.41 8.84 -13.79
N ILE A 339 28.41 8.74 -12.90
CA ILE A 339 29.74 9.30 -13.08
C ILE A 339 30.75 8.16 -12.93
N GLU A 340 31.81 8.15 -13.75
CA GLU A 340 32.95 7.26 -13.56
C GLU A 340 34.20 8.05 -13.19
N ILE A 341 34.84 7.67 -12.09
CA ILE A 341 36.07 8.25 -11.57
C ILE A 341 37.22 7.28 -11.80
N PRO A 342 38.26 7.69 -12.53
CA PRO A 342 39.50 6.95 -12.58
C PRO A 342 40.27 7.08 -11.25
N VAL A 343 40.70 5.96 -10.68
CA VAL A 343 41.41 5.88 -9.38
C VAL A 343 42.74 5.13 -9.51
N THR A 344 43.67 5.43 -8.60
CA THR A 344 45.02 4.84 -8.62
C THR A 344 45.01 3.41 -8.10
N ASP A 345 44.39 3.19 -6.94
CA ASP A 345 44.17 1.87 -6.33
C ASP A 345 42.67 1.65 -6.15
N VAL A 346 42.06 0.80 -6.98
CA VAL A 346 40.60 0.64 -6.99
C VAL A 346 40.08 0.01 -5.71
N GLU A 347 40.83 -0.91 -5.10
CA GLU A 347 40.35 -1.70 -3.98
C GLU A 347 40.43 -0.86 -2.70
N ALA A 348 41.54 -0.15 -2.51
CA ALA A 348 41.67 0.81 -1.41
C ALA A 348 40.62 1.92 -1.50
N THR A 349 40.38 2.46 -2.70
CA THR A 349 39.38 3.50 -2.90
C THR A 349 37.95 2.95 -2.75
N LEU A 350 37.69 1.71 -3.18
CA LEU A 350 36.40 1.05 -2.94
C LEU A 350 36.10 0.92 -1.45
N ASP A 351 37.06 0.44 -0.65
CA ASP A 351 36.89 0.29 0.80
C ASP A 351 36.69 1.63 1.51
N PHE A 352 37.39 2.68 1.06
CA PHE A 352 37.14 4.05 1.50
C PHE A 352 35.69 4.48 1.22
N TYR A 353 35.24 4.43 -0.04
CA TYR A 353 33.91 4.91 -0.43
C TYR A 353 32.78 4.05 0.16
N LYS A 354 32.94 2.73 0.29
CA LYS A 354 31.98 1.85 0.98
C LYS A 354 31.78 2.25 2.44
N THR A 355 32.85 2.66 3.12
CA THR A 355 32.79 3.06 4.53
C THR A 355 32.27 4.48 4.66
N ALA A 356 32.87 5.43 3.93
CA ALA A 356 32.56 6.84 3.97
C ALA A 356 31.10 7.14 3.58
N LEU A 357 30.59 6.50 2.51
CA LEU A 357 29.25 6.76 1.98
C LEU A 357 28.15 5.86 2.56
N LYS A 358 28.48 4.93 3.48
CA LYS A 358 27.48 4.10 4.17
C LYS A 358 26.38 4.92 4.85
N PRO A 359 26.65 6.07 5.50
CA PRO A 359 25.59 6.91 6.10
C PRO A 359 24.60 7.47 5.07
N LEU A 360 25.00 7.56 3.80
CA LEU A 360 24.11 7.94 2.71
C LEU A 360 23.37 6.72 2.12
N GLY A 361 23.52 5.52 2.68
CA GLY A 361 22.94 4.29 2.12
C GLY A 361 23.58 3.83 0.81
N ILE A 362 24.74 4.39 0.44
CA ILE A 362 25.48 3.99 -0.76
C ILE A 362 26.32 2.74 -0.45
N SER A 363 26.20 1.73 -1.28
CA SER A 363 26.94 0.47 -1.16
C SER A 363 27.50 0.03 -2.51
N CYS A 364 28.43 -0.94 -2.51
CA CYS A 364 28.90 -1.54 -3.75
C CYS A 364 27.82 -2.45 -4.33
N VAL A 365 27.25 -2.03 -5.46
CA VAL A 365 26.16 -2.72 -6.16
C VAL A 365 26.71 -3.77 -7.12
N ILE A 366 27.80 -3.46 -7.81
CA ILE A 366 28.36 -4.33 -8.85
C ILE A 366 29.88 -4.22 -8.91
N SER A 367 30.56 -5.35 -9.09
CA SER A 367 31.99 -5.43 -9.37
C SER A 367 32.20 -6.07 -10.74
N VAL A 368 32.96 -5.42 -11.60
CA VAL A 368 33.29 -5.91 -12.95
C VAL A 368 34.78 -6.24 -12.97
N PRO A 369 35.14 -7.50 -13.20
CA PRO A 369 36.54 -7.90 -13.20
C PRO A 369 37.25 -7.41 -14.47
N PRO A 370 38.60 -7.30 -14.45
CA PRO A 370 39.38 -6.70 -15.54
C PRO A 370 39.10 -7.32 -16.92
N GLU A 371 38.89 -8.63 -16.98
CA GLU A 371 38.65 -9.42 -18.20
C GLU A 371 37.35 -9.03 -18.91
N ARG A 372 36.41 -8.42 -18.17
CA ARG A 372 35.12 -7.94 -18.67
C ARG A 372 35.08 -6.42 -18.84
N SER A 373 36.22 -5.73 -18.68
CA SER A 373 36.34 -4.28 -18.84
C SER A 373 37.03 -3.92 -20.15
N ALA A 374 36.59 -2.84 -20.81
CA ALA A 374 37.13 -2.40 -22.11
C ALA A 374 38.63 -1.99 -22.08
N LYS A 375 39.24 -1.84 -20.90
CA LYS A 375 40.63 -1.41 -20.71
C LYS A 375 41.44 -2.31 -19.77
N SER A 376 40.95 -3.52 -19.47
CA SER A 376 41.60 -4.46 -18.55
C SER A 376 41.86 -3.89 -17.15
N HIS A 377 40.99 -3.00 -16.66
CA HIS A 377 41.02 -2.48 -15.30
C HIS A 377 39.76 -2.88 -14.53
N PRO A 378 39.88 -3.24 -13.25
CA PRO A 378 38.71 -3.51 -12.40
C PRO A 378 37.81 -2.27 -12.29
N ARG A 379 36.49 -2.51 -12.19
CA ARG A 379 35.47 -1.45 -12.00
C ARG A 379 34.50 -1.84 -10.90
N HIS A 380 34.13 -0.88 -10.06
CA HIS A 380 33.09 -1.06 -9.05
C HIS A 380 32.05 0.04 -9.15
N GLY A 381 30.78 -0.36 -9.26
CA GLY A 381 29.64 0.55 -9.26
C GLY A 381 29.04 0.62 -7.86
N LEU A 382 29.06 1.79 -7.26
CA LEU A 382 28.41 2.10 -5.99
C LEU A 382 27.11 2.90 -6.22
N GLY A 383 26.13 2.70 -5.34
CA GLY A 383 24.94 3.53 -5.30
C GLY A 383 23.90 3.07 -4.28
N GLN A 384 22.71 3.65 -4.38
CA GLN A 384 21.55 3.40 -3.52
C GLN A 384 20.57 2.46 -4.22
N ASP A 385 19.76 1.73 -3.45
CA ASP A 385 18.64 0.90 -3.95
C ASP A 385 19.01 -0.04 -5.12
N GLY A 386 20.23 -0.57 -5.11
CA GLY A 386 20.72 -1.49 -6.15
C GLY A 386 21.03 -0.85 -7.51
N TYR A 387 21.13 0.49 -7.61
CA TYR A 387 21.50 1.18 -8.85
C TYR A 387 22.91 1.80 -8.77
N PRO A 388 23.87 1.43 -9.64
CA PRO A 388 25.24 1.95 -9.59
C PRO A 388 25.39 3.30 -10.32
N SER A 389 25.38 4.40 -9.58
CA SER A 389 25.53 5.77 -10.10
C SER A 389 26.94 6.36 -9.94
N LEU A 390 27.77 5.79 -9.07
CA LEU A 390 29.17 6.17 -8.87
C LEU A 390 30.08 5.01 -9.25
N TRP A 391 30.84 5.14 -10.32
CA TRP A 391 31.76 4.10 -10.79
C TRP A 391 33.20 4.44 -10.45
N LEU A 392 33.91 3.51 -9.83
CA LEU A 392 35.35 3.54 -9.65
C LEU A 392 35.99 2.68 -10.74
N ARG A 393 37.01 3.20 -11.42
CA ARG A 393 37.76 2.45 -12.43
C ARG A 393 39.26 2.60 -12.21
N GLY A 394 39.99 1.50 -12.19
CA GLY A 394 41.46 1.54 -12.14
C GLY A 394 42.10 2.24 -13.36
N GLY A 395 43.36 2.61 -13.22
CA GLY A 395 44.15 3.20 -14.31
C GLY A 395 43.98 4.71 -14.44
N ARG A 396 44.07 5.42 -13.31
CA ARG A 396 44.14 6.89 -13.30
C ARG A 396 45.40 7.40 -13.97
N THR A 397 45.24 8.34 -14.90
CA THR A 397 46.35 8.99 -15.62
C THR A 397 46.46 10.49 -15.33
N SER A 398 45.36 11.14 -14.94
CA SER A 398 45.37 12.55 -14.53
C SER A 398 45.64 12.68 -13.04
N LYS A 399 46.46 13.67 -12.65
CA LYS A 399 46.71 14.01 -11.24
C LYS A 399 45.82 15.15 -10.74
N ASP A 400 44.98 15.72 -11.59
CA ASP A 400 44.07 16.79 -11.17
C ASP A 400 42.98 16.20 -10.26
N PRO A 401 42.75 16.80 -9.08
CA PRO A 401 41.73 16.33 -8.16
C PRO A 401 40.33 16.69 -8.66
N LEU A 402 39.38 15.79 -8.45
CA LEU A 402 37.96 16.05 -8.67
C LEU A 402 37.33 16.62 -7.40
N HIS A 403 36.26 17.41 -7.57
CA HIS A 403 35.36 17.77 -6.48
C HIS A 403 34.01 17.11 -6.73
N ILE A 404 33.52 16.32 -5.77
CA ILE A 404 32.25 15.60 -5.87
C ILE A 404 31.45 15.85 -4.61
N ALA A 405 30.25 16.41 -4.79
CA ALA A 405 29.34 16.72 -3.70
C ALA A 405 28.13 15.79 -3.74
N PHE A 406 27.81 15.15 -2.61
CA PHE A 406 26.61 14.35 -2.41
C PHE A 406 25.62 15.12 -1.56
N GLY A 407 24.35 15.10 -1.97
CA GLY A 407 23.26 15.69 -1.21
C GLY A 407 22.86 14.81 -0.03
N ALA A 408 22.60 15.43 1.11
CA ALA A 408 22.00 14.82 2.29
C ALA A 408 20.65 15.48 2.63
N SER A 409 19.72 14.68 3.13
CA SER A 409 18.40 15.11 3.58
C SER A 409 18.38 15.68 5.00
N GLU A 410 19.50 15.63 5.73
CA GLU A 410 19.61 16.16 7.07
C GLU A 410 21.09 16.39 7.46
N ARG A 411 21.32 17.25 8.46
CA ARG A 411 22.66 17.58 8.94
C ARG A 411 23.36 16.41 9.64
N SER A 412 22.60 15.57 10.33
CA SER A 412 23.12 14.37 11.00
C SER A 412 23.80 13.40 10.02
N THR A 413 23.30 13.28 8.78
CA THR A 413 23.95 12.49 7.72
C THR A 413 25.31 13.08 7.33
N VAL A 414 25.42 14.41 7.27
CA VAL A 414 26.71 15.10 7.00
C VAL A 414 27.72 14.80 8.11
N ASP A 415 27.28 14.85 9.36
CA ASP A 415 28.12 14.55 10.53
C ASP A 415 28.58 13.08 10.52
N ALA A 416 27.64 12.16 10.24
CA ALA A 416 27.91 10.73 10.17
C ALA A 416 28.85 10.36 9.01
N PHE A 417 28.67 10.98 7.84
CA PHE A 417 29.60 10.86 6.71
C PHE A 417 31.01 11.26 7.12
N TYR A 418 31.18 12.44 7.74
CA TYR A 418 32.50 12.93 8.10
C TYR A 418 33.20 11.98 9.08
N ALA A 419 32.49 11.52 10.12
CA ALA A 419 33.03 10.57 11.08
C ALA A 419 33.45 9.24 10.40
N ALA A 420 32.61 8.71 9.50
CA ALA A 420 32.91 7.48 8.77
C ALA A 420 34.08 7.64 7.79
N ALA A 421 34.16 8.77 7.09
CA ALA A 421 35.22 9.05 6.13
C ALA A 421 36.60 9.22 6.81
N MET A 422 36.63 9.90 7.97
CA MET A 422 37.86 9.99 8.78
C MET A 422 38.30 8.62 9.32
N ALA A 423 37.35 7.80 9.78
CA ALA A 423 37.63 6.43 10.22
C ALA A 423 38.13 5.52 9.07
N ALA A 424 37.72 5.81 7.84
CA ALA A 424 38.16 5.12 6.62
C ALA A 424 39.55 5.57 6.11
N GLY A 425 40.24 6.46 6.83
CA GLY A 425 41.56 6.97 6.45
C GLY A 425 41.52 8.22 5.55
N GLY A 426 40.36 8.84 5.39
CA GLY A 426 40.23 10.12 4.70
C GLY A 426 40.98 11.24 5.41
N ARG A 427 41.39 12.25 4.65
CA ARG A 427 42.10 13.42 5.19
C ARG A 427 41.15 14.61 5.29
N ASP A 428 41.11 15.23 6.46
CA ASP A 428 40.25 16.39 6.70
C ASP A 428 40.53 17.53 5.69
N ASN A 429 39.46 18.07 5.12
CA ASN A 429 39.47 19.25 4.26
C ASN A 429 38.41 20.29 4.67
N GLY A 430 37.75 20.08 5.82
CA GLY A 430 36.73 20.95 6.36
C GLY A 430 35.69 20.17 7.17
N PRO A 431 35.66 20.28 8.50
CA PRO A 431 34.71 19.55 9.34
C PRO A 431 33.25 20.00 9.11
N PRO A 432 32.25 19.21 9.55
CA PRO A 432 30.85 19.57 9.42
C PRO A 432 30.57 20.95 9.99
N GLY A 433 29.85 21.78 9.23
CA GLY A 433 29.50 23.12 9.67
C GLY A 433 28.84 23.98 8.59
N VAL A 434 28.25 25.10 9.01
CA VAL A 434 27.64 26.06 8.08
C VAL A 434 28.70 26.81 7.28
N ARG A 435 28.55 26.80 5.96
CA ARG A 435 29.39 27.55 5.01
C ARG A 435 28.67 28.85 4.64
N THR A 436 28.69 29.81 5.55
CA THR A 436 28.01 31.11 5.42
C THR A 436 28.41 31.89 4.15
N ARG A 437 29.58 31.60 3.57
CA ARG A 437 30.03 32.15 2.28
C ARG A 437 29.16 31.76 1.08
N TYR A 438 28.41 30.65 1.15
CA TYR A 438 27.50 30.21 0.10
C TYR A 438 26.07 30.69 0.40
N HIS A 439 25.50 30.24 1.52
CA HIS A 439 24.26 30.77 2.10
C HIS A 439 24.08 30.26 3.55
N PRO A 440 23.18 30.86 4.36
CA PRO A 440 23.06 30.54 5.79
C PRO A 440 22.65 29.10 6.15
N THR A 441 22.07 28.36 5.21
CA THR A 441 21.61 26.98 5.39
C THR A 441 22.55 25.93 4.78
N TYR A 442 23.65 26.35 4.12
CA TYR A 442 24.60 25.43 3.49
C TYR A 442 25.45 24.73 4.56
N TYR A 443 25.04 23.55 5.02
CA TYR A 443 25.76 22.75 6.00
C TYR A 443 26.53 21.63 5.29
N ALA A 444 27.86 21.60 5.39
CA ALA A 444 28.67 20.65 4.65
C ALA A 444 29.92 20.18 5.41
N ALA A 445 30.44 19.04 5.01
CA ALA A 445 31.74 18.51 5.39
C ALA A 445 32.54 18.11 4.13
N TYR A 446 33.88 18.21 4.21
CA TYR A 446 34.80 17.95 3.11
C TYR A 446 35.90 17.01 3.57
N VAL A 447 36.14 15.94 2.82
CA VAL A 447 37.19 14.96 3.10
C VAL A 447 37.91 14.63 1.80
N MET A 448 39.24 14.62 1.81
CA MET A 448 40.03 14.12 0.68
C MET A 448 40.04 12.59 0.68
N ASP A 449 39.74 12.00 -0.47
CA ASP A 449 39.86 10.57 -0.71
C ASP A 449 41.35 10.15 -0.91
N PRO A 450 41.66 8.83 -1.07
CA PRO A 450 43.03 8.34 -1.27
C PRO A 450 43.75 8.91 -2.50
N ASP A 451 42.99 9.51 -3.41
CA ASP A 451 43.40 10.04 -4.69
C ASP A 451 43.36 11.60 -4.67
N ASP A 452 43.28 12.22 -3.48
CA ASP A 452 43.18 13.66 -3.26
C ASP A 452 41.94 14.33 -3.91
N ASN A 453 40.92 13.56 -4.28
CA ASN A 453 39.64 14.14 -4.70
C ASN A 453 38.92 14.70 -3.47
N ASN A 454 38.33 15.88 -3.60
CA ASN A 454 37.53 16.50 -2.56
C ASN A 454 36.11 15.92 -2.56
N VAL A 455 35.79 15.13 -1.54
CA VAL A 455 34.47 14.54 -1.33
C VAL A 455 33.70 15.42 -0.35
N GLU A 456 32.61 16.00 -0.83
CA GLU A 456 31.70 16.83 -0.05
C GLU A 456 30.39 16.09 0.21
N VAL A 457 29.86 16.22 1.43
CA VAL A 457 28.45 15.92 1.70
C VAL A 457 27.78 17.17 2.24
N VAL A 458 26.65 17.53 1.66
CA VAL A 458 25.99 18.81 1.90
C VAL A 458 24.48 18.65 2.12
N CYS A 459 23.97 19.40 3.09
CA CYS A 459 22.56 19.61 3.40
C CYS A 459 22.26 21.11 3.29
N GLN A 460 21.23 21.51 2.54
CA GLN A 460 20.99 22.93 2.18
C GLN A 460 19.65 23.52 2.64
N HIS A 461 18.83 22.76 3.37
CA HIS A 461 17.51 23.18 3.84
C HIS A 461 17.50 23.58 5.32
#